data_AF-A0A3N3DUZ2-F1
#
_entry.id   AF-A0A3N3DUZ2-F1
#
_cell.length_a   1.000
_cell.length_b   1.000
_cell.length_c   1.000
_cell.angle_alpha   90.00
_cell.angle_beta   90.00
_cell.angle_gamma   90.00
#
_symmetry.space_group_name_H-M   'P 1'
#
loop_
_entity.id
_entity.type
_entity.pdbx_description
1 polymer ?
#
loop_
_entity_poly.entity_id
_entity_poly.type
_entity_poly.pdbx_seq_one_letter_code
_entity_poly.pdbx_strand_id
1 'polypeptide(L)'
;MISGYAAVIGSITGLIFFAINIFLTLKLRPRKYELMQLIYQSAPERFRSRALLLMESHMSWVAGSAGSYIWFVYPVLRFAWEISSDDISSWQKEIKKALGKIYRLYWFSIMLLNVTFACFVIFIINEYVILKLI
;
A
#
# COMPACT_ATOMS: atom_id res chain seq x y z
N MET A 1 5.94 25.74 10.32
CA MET A 1 4.70 25.80 9.51
C MET A 1 4.50 24.54 8.67
N ILE A 2 5.47 24.14 7.83
CA ILE A 2 5.34 22.97 6.93
C ILE A 2 5.11 21.66 7.69
N SER A 3 5.82 21.43 8.80
CA SER A 3 5.62 20.25 9.66
C SER A 3 4.21 20.16 10.24
N GLY A 4 3.63 21.29 10.67
CA GLY A 4 2.25 21.36 11.17
C GLY A 4 1.22 20.94 10.12
N TYR A 5 1.33 21.45 8.89
CA TYR A 5 0.44 21.04 7.79
C TYR A 5 0.61 19.56 7.42
N ALA A 6 1.86 19.08 7.34
CA ALA A 6 2.14 17.68 7.05
C ALA A 6 1.55 16.76 8.14
N ALA A 7 1.66 17.12 9.41
CA ALA A 7 1.10 16.36 10.52
C ALA A 7 -0.44 16.29 10.45
N VAL A 8 -1.10 17.42 10.16
CA VAL A 8 -2.57 17.48 10.05
C VAL A 8 -3.06 16.67 8.85
N ILE A 9 -2.50 16.91 7.66
CA ILE A 9 -2.90 16.20 6.44
C ILE A 9 -2.64 14.70 6.59
N GLY A 10 -1.44 14.32 7.04
CA GLY A 10 -1.07 12.92 7.24
C GLY A 10 -1.99 12.20 8.24
N SER A 11 -2.37 12.88 9.33
CA SER A 11 -3.31 12.32 10.31
C SER A 11 -4.71 12.11 9.71
N ILE A 12 -5.25 13.10 9.00
CA ILE A 12 -6.57 13.00 8.35
C ILE A 12 -6.57 11.87 7.32
N THR A 13 -5.59 11.83 6.43
CA THR A 13 -5.49 10.78 5.41
C THR A 13 -5.29 9.40 6.02
N GLY A 14 -4.51 9.30 7.10
CA GLY A 14 -4.28 8.06 7.83
C GLY A 14 -5.56 7.53 8.46
N LEU A 15 -6.34 8.39 9.12
CA LEU A 15 -7.63 8.00 9.72
C LEU A 15 -8.63 7.54 8.66
N ILE A 16 -8.76 8.27 7.55
CA ILE A 16 -9.65 7.87 6.44
C ILE A 16 -9.16 6.55 5.82
N PHE A 17 -7.85 6.36 5.67
CA PHE A 17 -7.26 5.09 5.23
C PHE A 17 -7.70 3.93 6.12
N PHE A 18 -7.53 4.05 7.44
CA PHE A 18 -7.89 2.99 8.39
C PHE A 18 -9.39 2.66 8.33
N ALA A 19 -10.26 3.68 8.28
CA ALA A 19 -11.70 3.48 8.19
C ALA A 19 -12.10 2.72 6.90
N ILE A 20 -11.58 3.15 5.74
CA ILE A 20 -11.84 2.48 4.46
C ILE A 20 -11.26 1.07 4.45
N ASN A 21 -10.07 0.87 5.02
CA ASN A 21 -9.40 -0.41 5.03
C ASN A 21 -10.12 -1.44 5.91
N ILE A 22 -10.65 -1.03 7.07
CA ILE A 22 -11.54 -1.86 7.90
C ILE A 22 -12.80 -2.23 7.11
N PHE A 23 -13.45 -1.25 6.48
CA PHE A 23 -14.65 -1.50 5.67
C PHE A 23 -14.38 -2.49 4.54
N LEU A 24 -13.29 -2.31 3.78
CA LEU A 24 -12.89 -3.21 2.71
C LEU A 24 -12.59 -4.62 3.24
N THR A 25 -11.90 -4.72 4.37
CA THR A 25 -11.55 -6.01 4.99
C THR A 25 -12.79 -6.79 5.38
N LEU A 26 -13.79 -6.12 5.97
CA LEU A 26 -15.07 -6.73 6.33
C LEU A 26 -15.89 -7.11 5.09
N LYS A 27 -15.98 -6.20 4.12
CA LYS A 27 -16.77 -6.41 2.89
C LYS A 27 -16.21 -7.54 2.02
N LEU A 28 -14.89 -7.66 1.95
CA LEU A 28 -14.20 -8.68 1.15
C LEU A 28 -13.93 -9.98 1.94
N ARG A 29 -14.27 -10.02 3.24
CA ARG A 29 -14.08 -11.20 4.10
C ARG A 29 -14.62 -12.51 3.50
N PRO A 30 -15.82 -12.56 2.87
CA PRO A 30 -16.34 -13.81 2.30
C PRO A 30 -15.46 -14.39 1.19
N ARG A 31 -14.73 -13.53 0.48
CA ARG A 31 -13.86 -13.91 -0.65
C ARG A 31 -12.37 -13.74 -0.32
N LYS A 32 -12.00 -13.63 0.96
CA LYS A 32 -10.63 -13.34 1.41
C LYS A 32 -9.62 -14.29 0.77
N TYR A 33 -9.79 -15.60 0.98
CA TYR A 33 -8.83 -16.60 0.52
C TYR A 33 -8.78 -16.72 -1.01
N GLU A 34 -9.94 -16.60 -1.66
CA GLU A 34 -10.03 -16.57 -3.12
C GLU A 34 -9.23 -15.39 -3.70
N LEU A 35 -9.44 -14.19 -3.17
CA LEU A 35 -8.75 -12.98 -3.62
C LEU A 35 -7.26 -13.03 -3.29
N MET A 36 -6.89 -13.51 -2.10
CA MET A 36 -5.48 -13.70 -1.73
C MET A 36 -4.79 -14.67 -2.69
N GLN A 37 -5.43 -15.81 -3.03
CA GLN A 37 -4.88 -16.77 -3.98
C GLN A 37 -4.71 -16.16 -5.38
N LEU A 38 -5.70 -15.42 -5.87
CA LEU A 38 -5.61 -14.73 -7.17
C LEU A 38 -4.46 -13.71 -7.20
N ILE A 39 -4.33 -12.91 -6.14
CA ILE A 39 -3.27 -11.89 -6.03
C ILE A 39 -1.89 -12.53 -5.86
N TYR A 40 -1.81 -13.64 -5.11
CA TYR A 40 -0.60 -14.43 -4.93
C TYR A 40 -0.14 -15.08 -6.24
N GLN A 41 -1.04 -15.76 -6.95
CA GLN A 41 -0.70 -16.48 -8.19
C GLN A 41 -0.26 -15.53 -9.30
N SER A 42 -0.84 -14.32 -9.35
CA SER A 42 -0.46 -13.27 -10.30
C SER A 42 0.79 -12.48 -9.91
N ALA A 43 1.34 -12.69 -8.71
CA ALA A 43 2.56 -12.02 -8.28
C ALA A 43 3.80 -12.55 -9.04
N PRO A 44 4.82 -11.71 -9.26
CA PRO A 44 6.09 -12.12 -9.88
C PRO A 44 6.71 -13.29 -9.12
N GLU A 45 7.25 -14.29 -9.83
CA GLU A 45 7.70 -15.55 -9.22
C GLU A 45 8.68 -15.34 -8.06
N ARG A 46 9.62 -14.40 -8.22
CA ARG A 46 10.64 -14.06 -7.22
C ARG A 46 10.06 -13.49 -5.91
N PHE A 47 8.86 -12.92 -5.96
CA PHE A 47 8.21 -12.25 -4.83
C PHE A 47 6.92 -12.92 -4.37
N ARG A 48 6.45 -13.93 -5.10
CA ARG A 48 5.17 -14.62 -4.89
C ARG A 48 5.00 -15.08 -3.44
N SER A 49 5.97 -15.81 -2.88
CA SER A 49 5.91 -16.30 -1.49
C SER A 49 5.85 -15.17 -0.46
N ARG A 50 6.54 -14.05 -0.74
CA ARG A 50 6.55 -12.86 0.14
C ARG A 50 5.23 -12.10 0.07
N ALA A 51 4.63 -12.00 -1.11
CA ALA A 51 3.30 -11.40 -1.28
C ALA A 51 2.25 -12.14 -0.45
N LEU A 52 2.28 -13.48 -0.42
CA LEU A 52 1.41 -14.27 0.45
C LEU A 52 1.64 -13.97 1.92
N LEU A 53 2.92 -14.02 2.35
CA LEU A 53 3.29 -13.72 3.74
C LEU A 53 2.79 -12.34 4.16
N LEU A 54 2.94 -11.31 3.33
CA LEU A 54 2.42 -9.96 3.61
C LEU A 54 0.89 -9.95 3.76
N MET A 55 0.16 -10.67 2.91
CA MET A 55 -1.29 -10.74 3.03
C MET A 55 -1.75 -11.52 4.28
N GLU A 56 -0.96 -12.47 4.76
CA GLU A 56 -1.27 -13.27 5.96
C GLU A 56 -0.83 -12.59 7.27
N SER A 57 0.31 -11.90 7.27
CA SER A 57 0.93 -11.34 8.48
C SER A 57 0.37 -9.97 8.87
N HIS A 58 -0.14 -9.19 7.91
CA HIS A 58 -0.70 -7.88 8.20
C HIS A 58 -2.09 -8.01 8.85
N MET A 59 -2.37 -7.18 9.87
CA MET A 59 -3.70 -7.10 10.52
C MET A 59 -4.84 -6.94 9.50
N SER A 60 -4.57 -6.24 8.39
CA SER A 60 -5.42 -6.25 7.21
C SER A 60 -4.70 -6.85 6.01
N TRP A 61 -5.23 -7.97 5.53
CA TRP A 61 -4.81 -8.59 4.28
C TRP A 61 -5.02 -7.67 3.06
N VAL A 62 -5.97 -6.71 3.15
CA VAL A 62 -6.21 -5.71 2.11
C VAL A 62 -5.06 -4.72 2.04
N ALA A 63 -4.48 -4.31 3.17
CA ALA A 63 -3.26 -3.52 3.17
C ALA A 63 -2.06 -4.34 2.67
N GLY A 64 -1.96 -5.61 3.10
CA GLY A 64 -0.89 -6.52 2.68
C GLY A 64 -0.86 -6.82 1.17
N SER A 65 -2.02 -6.80 0.51
CA SER A 65 -2.12 -7.03 -0.95
C SER A 65 -1.64 -5.85 -1.78
N ALA A 66 -1.40 -4.69 -1.17
CA ALA A 66 -1.08 -3.43 -1.85
C ALA A 66 0.41 -3.21 -2.10
N GLY A 67 1.27 -4.20 -1.86
CA GLY A 67 2.73 -4.04 -1.96
C GLY A 67 3.21 -3.39 -3.26
N SER A 68 2.59 -3.74 -4.40
CA SER A 68 2.92 -3.14 -5.70
C SER A 68 2.47 -1.69 -5.90
N TYR A 69 1.62 -1.15 -5.03
CA TYR A 69 1.05 0.20 -5.13
C TYR A 69 1.67 1.20 -4.15
N ILE A 70 2.48 0.72 -3.19
CA ILE A 70 3.11 1.57 -2.19
C ILE A 70 4.40 2.16 -2.76
N TRP A 71 4.52 3.49 -2.77
CA TRP A 71 5.59 4.18 -3.51
C TRP A 71 7.00 3.80 -3.04
N PHE A 72 7.21 3.61 -1.74
CA PHE A 72 8.54 3.24 -1.21
C PHE A 72 8.82 1.74 -1.32
N VAL A 73 7.79 0.91 -1.57
CA VAL A 73 7.98 -0.53 -1.83
C VAL A 73 8.42 -0.75 -3.28
N TYR A 74 8.06 0.14 -4.20
CA TYR A 74 8.43 0.03 -5.61
C TYR A 74 9.96 -0.08 -5.84
N PRO A 75 10.83 0.78 -5.25
CA PRO A 75 12.27 0.61 -5.33
C PRO A 75 12.75 -0.73 -4.78
N VAL A 76 12.15 -1.22 -3.69
CA VAL A 76 12.51 -2.52 -3.10
C VAL A 76 12.18 -3.64 -4.08
N LEU A 77 11.01 -3.62 -4.71
CA LEU A 77 10.62 -4.58 -5.74
C LEU A 77 11.54 -4.52 -6.97
N ARG A 78 11.90 -3.32 -7.43
CA ARG A 78 12.75 -3.13 -8.61
C ARG A 78 14.21 -3.52 -8.39
N PHE A 79 14.80 -3.10 -7.27
CA PHE A 79 16.24 -3.17 -7.08
C PHE A 79 16.67 -4.30 -6.16
N ALA A 80 15.92 -4.59 -5.09
CA ALA A 80 16.27 -5.68 -4.18
C ALA A 80 15.76 -7.04 -4.69
N TRP A 81 14.58 -7.05 -5.31
CA TRP A 81 13.97 -8.27 -5.85
C TRP A 81 14.11 -8.41 -7.36
N GLU A 82 14.73 -7.43 -8.03
CA GLU A 82 15.00 -7.42 -9.47
C GLU A 82 13.76 -7.69 -10.33
N ILE A 83 12.59 -7.23 -9.88
CA ILE A 83 11.33 -7.40 -10.60
C ILE A 83 11.24 -6.32 -11.69
N SER A 84 10.87 -6.70 -12.91
CA SER A 84 10.70 -5.72 -13.98
C SER A 84 9.52 -4.77 -13.70
N SER A 85 9.57 -3.56 -14.25
CA SER A 85 8.43 -2.61 -14.17
C SER A 85 7.18 -3.19 -14.82
N ASP A 86 7.36 -4.00 -15.87
CA ASP A 86 6.27 -4.60 -16.63
C ASP A 86 5.58 -5.69 -15.82
N ASP A 87 6.34 -6.50 -15.07
CA ASP A 87 5.78 -7.50 -14.15
C ASP A 87 5.01 -6.85 -13.00
N ILE A 88 5.52 -5.73 -12.44
CA ILE A 88 4.80 -4.97 -11.41
C ILE A 88 3.49 -4.41 -11.99
N SER A 89 3.53 -3.82 -13.19
CA SER A 89 2.33 -3.29 -13.85
C SER A 89 1.33 -4.40 -14.18
N SER A 90 1.81 -5.55 -14.64
CA SER A 90 0.99 -6.74 -14.89
C SER A 90 0.30 -7.20 -13.61
N TRP A 91 1.05 -7.32 -12.51
CA TRP A 91 0.50 -7.69 -11.21
C TRP A 91 -0.56 -6.70 -10.73
N GLN A 92 -0.34 -5.40 -10.88
CA GLN A 92 -1.35 -4.37 -10.58
C GLN A 92 -2.62 -4.55 -11.41
N LYS A 93 -2.50 -4.85 -12.71
CA LYS A 93 -3.65 -5.12 -13.59
C LYS A 93 -4.44 -6.34 -13.14
N GLU A 94 -3.76 -7.41 -12.72
CA GLU A 94 -4.42 -8.61 -12.19
C GLU A 94 -5.12 -8.35 -10.85
N ILE A 95 -4.50 -7.58 -9.93
CA ILE A 95 -5.16 -7.13 -8.69
C ILE A 95 -6.44 -6.33 -9.02
N LYS A 96 -6.37 -5.44 -10.02
CA LYS A 96 -7.52 -4.65 -10.49
C LYS A 96 -8.65 -5.54 -11.01
N LYS A 97 -8.31 -6.56 -11.81
CA LYS A 97 -9.30 -7.53 -12.32
C LYS A 97 -9.93 -8.32 -11.17
N ALA A 98 -9.14 -8.82 -10.23
CA ALA A 98 -9.61 -9.59 -9.09
C ALA A 98 -10.59 -8.80 -8.20
N LEU A 99 -10.28 -7.53 -7.92
CA LEU A 99 -11.11 -6.66 -7.06
C LEU A 99 -12.35 -6.08 -7.78
N GLY A 100 -12.35 -6.05 -9.11
CA GLY A 100 -13.49 -5.62 -9.92
C GLY A 100 -14.02 -4.23 -9.52
N LYS A 101 -15.33 -4.13 -9.25
CA LYS A 101 -15.99 -2.86 -8.92
C LYS A 101 -15.46 -2.20 -7.64
N ILE A 102 -14.93 -2.99 -6.69
CA ILE A 102 -14.40 -2.49 -5.42
C ILE A 102 -12.99 -1.91 -5.57
N TYR A 103 -12.31 -2.18 -6.69
CA TYR A 103 -10.95 -1.71 -6.95
C TYR A 103 -10.77 -0.19 -6.76
N ARG A 104 -11.73 0.64 -7.18
CA ARG A 104 -11.58 2.10 -7.05
C ARG A 104 -11.44 2.53 -5.59
N LEU A 105 -12.25 1.96 -4.71
CA LEU A 105 -12.21 2.26 -3.27
C LEU A 105 -10.93 1.71 -2.64
N TYR A 106 -10.49 0.52 -3.06
CA TYR A 106 -9.21 -0.05 -2.69
C TYR A 106 -8.05 0.87 -3.10
N TRP A 107 -7.96 1.23 -4.38
CA TRP A 107 -6.91 2.10 -4.90
C TRP A 107 -6.87 3.46 -4.20
N PHE A 108 -8.04 4.06 -3.97
CA PHE A 108 -8.15 5.30 -3.21
C PHE A 108 -7.61 5.17 -1.79
N SER A 109 -7.94 4.07 -1.10
CA SER A 109 -7.38 3.75 0.23
C SER A 109 -5.85 3.70 0.17
N ILE A 110 -5.27 3.01 -0.81
CA ILE A 110 -3.80 2.92 -0.92
C ILE A 110 -3.16 4.27 -1.27
N MET A 111 -3.82 5.12 -2.06
CA MET A 111 -3.31 6.47 -2.30
C MET A 111 -3.31 7.34 -1.02
N LEU A 112 -4.33 7.21 -0.16
CA LEU A 112 -4.34 7.87 1.15
C LEU A 112 -3.19 7.39 2.04
N LEU A 113 -2.87 6.09 1.98
CA LEU A 113 -1.72 5.54 2.68
C LEU A 113 -0.41 6.14 2.14
N ASN A 114 -0.25 6.24 0.82
CA ASN A 114 0.92 6.86 0.19
C ASN A 114 1.08 8.33 0.62
N VAL A 115 0.00 9.11 0.64
CA VAL A 115 0.00 10.50 1.14
C VAL A 115 0.41 10.54 2.62
N THR A 116 -0.14 9.65 3.43
CA THR A 116 0.18 9.56 4.86
C THR A 116 1.68 9.33 5.08
N PHE A 117 2.28 8.39 4.33
CA PHE A 117 3.71 8.15 4.40
C PHE A 117 4.55 9.32 3.87
N ALA A 118 4.13 9.98 2.79
CA ALA A 118 4.83 11.16 2.28
C ALA A 118 4.81 12.31 3.31
N CYS A 119 3.66 12.56 3.94
CA CYS A 119 3.54 13.54 5.02
C CYS A 119 4.43 13.19 6.22
N PHE A 120 4.52 11.90 6.58
CA PHE A 120 5.39 11.46 7.67
C PHE A 120 6.87 11.70 7.36
N VAL A 121 7.31 11.41 6.13
CA VAL A 121 8.68 11.70 5.67
C VAL A 121 8.97 13.22 5.71
N ILE A 122 8.05 14.05 5.21
CA ILE A 122 8.20 15.51 5.24
C ILE A 122 8.30 16.01 6.69
N PHE A 123 7.45 15.49 7.58
CA PHE A 123 7.47 15.84 9.00
C PHE A 123 8.84 15.51 9.62
N ILE A 124 9.35 14.30 9.41
CA ILE A 124 10.66 13.89 9.96
C ILE A 124 11.78 14.78 9.42
N ILE A 125 11.84 15.00 8.10
CA ILE A 125 12.90 15.81 7.49
C ILE A 125 12.85 17.23 8.03
N ASN A 126 11.66 17.84 8.11
CA ASN A 126 11.53 19.20 8.61
C ASN A 126 11.98 19.32 10.07
N GLU A 127 11.51 18.42 10.94
CA GLU A 127 11.71 18.55 12.39
C GLU A 127 13.08 18.08 12.87
N TYR A 128 13.66 17.07 12.20
CA TYR A 128 14.90 16.45 12.67
C TYR A 128 16.11 16.76 11.81
N VAL A 129 15.93 17.25 10.58
CA VAL A 129 17.05 17.63 9.70
C VAL A 129 17.11 19.14 9.59
N ILE A 130 16.06 19.79 9.07
CA ILE A 130 16.11 21.22 8.74
C ILE A 130 16.16 22.10 9.99
N LEU A 131 15.24 21.89 10.94
CA LEU A 131 15.16 22.69 12.18
C LEU A 131 16.33 22.47 13.14
N LYS A 132 17.17 21.45 12.92
CA LYS A 132 18.41 21.24 13.68
C LYS A 132 19.65 21.85 13.03
N LEU A 133 19.55 22.23 11.76
CA LEU A 133 20.64 22.81 10.97
C LEU A 133 20.57 24.34 10.89
N ILE A 134 19.44 24.93 11.28
CA ILE A 134 19.19 26.38 11.38
C ILE A 134 19.13 26.75 12.86
#